data_AF-A0A368D3U4-F1
#
_entry.id   AF-A0A368D3U4-F1
#
_cell.length_a   1.000
_cell.length_b   1.000
_cell.length_c   1.000
_cell.angle_alpha   90.00
_cell.angle_beta   90.00
_cell.angle_gamma   90.00
#
_symmetry.space_group_name_H-M   'P 1'
#
loop_
_entity.id
_entity.type
_entity.pdbx_description
1 polymer ?
#
loop_
_entity_poly.entity_id
_entity_poly.type
_entity_poly.pdbx_seq_one_letter_code
_entity_poly.pdbx_strand_id
1 'polypeptide(L)'
;MSKINKIILGNFLIEEGSFKNWKFIIFLFIMAVIMIFSSHSIDNKIISIADLKYEISVLESEFLDNRKRVMNLKMESNVRSFMKERKIKSSINPPKKIIIN
;
A
#
# COMPACT_ATOMS: atom_id res chain seq x y z
N MET A 1 -14.68 44.14 38.48
CA MET A 1 -13.80 43.68 37.38
C MET A 1 -14.03 42.19 37.16
N SER A 2 -14.43 41.78 35.96
CA SER A 2 -14.92 40.43 35.66
C SER A 2 -13.83 39.35 35.81
N LYS A 3 -14.21 38.15 36.27
CA LYS A 3 -13.31 37.00 36.44
C LYS A 3 -12.57 36.61 35.16
N ILE A 4 -13.19 36.84 34.00
CA ILE A 4 -12.62 36.61 32.67
C ILE A 4 -11.34 37.43 32.45
N ASN A 5 -11.31 38.69 32.90
CA ASN A 5 -10.14 39.54 32.72
C ASN A 5 -8.93 38.99 33.49
N LYS A 6 -9.13 38.38 34.67
CA LYS A 6 -8.03 37.78 35.45
C LYS A 6 -7.44 36.54 34.78
N ILE A 7 -8.24 35.77 34.04
CA ILE A 7 -7.77 34.61 33.27
C ILE A 7 -6.95 35.08 32.07
N ILE A 8 -7.44 36.10 31.35
CA ILE A 8 -6.75 36.68 30.19
C ILE A 8 -5.43 37.35 30.59
N LEU A 9 -5.40 38.02 31.74
CA LEU A 9 -4.17 38.62 32.29
C LEU A 9 -3.18 37.58 32.86
N GLY A 10 -3.51 36.28 32.83
CA GLY A 10 -2.58 35.24 33.24
C GLY A 10 -2.37 35.15 34.76
N ASN A 11 -3.32 35.62 35.58
CA ASN A 11 -3.20 35.59 37.04
C ASN A 11 -2.96 34.15 37.57
N PHE A 12 -3.49 33.15 36.86
CA PHE A 12 -3.28 31.71 37.10
C PHE A 12 -1.79 31.27 37.03
N LEU A 13 -0.93 32.04 36.36
CA LEU A 13 0.50 31.76 36.21
C LEU A 13 1.37 32.50 37.24
N ILE A 14 0.81 33.50 37.92
CA ILE A 14 1.55 34.44 38.78
C ILE A 14 1.10 34.31 40.26
N GLU A 15 -0.09 33.76 40.53
CA GLU A 15 -0.58 33.51 41.89
C GLU A 15 0.32 32.54 42.69
N GLU A 16 0.41 32.77 44.00
CA GLU A 16 1.18 31.94 44.94
C GLU A 16 0.72 30.47 44.85
N GLY A 17 1.57 29.61 44.28
CA GLY A 17 1.25 28.19 43.99
C GLY A 17 1.17 27.82 42.50
N SER A 18 1.45 28.74 41.56
CA SER A 18 1.35 28.52 40.10
C SER A 18 2.34 27.52 39.49
N PHE A 19 3.27 26.96 40.29
CA PHE A 19 4.30 26.02 39.82
C PHE A 19 3.73 24.80 39.08
N LYS A 20 2.55 24.31 39.49
CA LYS A 20 1.84 23.20 38.82
C LYS A 20 1.39 23.56 37.41
N ASN A 21 1.01 24.82 37.19
CA ASN A 21 0.49 25.33 35.92
C ASN A 21 1.61 25.52 34.90
N TRP A 22 2.78 25.99 35.36
CA TRP A 22 3.99 26.07 34.55
C TRP A 22 4.46 24.70 34.05
N LYS A 23 4.46 23.68 34.92
CA LYS A 23 4.78 22.30 34.52
C LYS A 23 3.81 21.78 33.45
N PHE A 24 2.53 22.11 33.56
CA PHE A 24 1.52 21.72 32.58
C PHE A 24 1.71 22.39 31.21
N ILE A 25 2.08 23.67 31.18
CA ILE A 25 2.37 24.38 29.92
C ILE A 25 3.60 23.79 29.24
N ILE A 26 4.66 23.51 30.00
CA ILE A 26 5.87 22.86 29.48
C ILE A 26 5.54 21.48 28.93
N PHE A 27 4.68 20.73 29.61
CA PHE A 27 4.20 19.43 29.12
C PHE A 27 3.47 19.55 27.78
N LEU A 28 2.55 20.52 27.64
CA LEU A 28 1.84 20.76 26.37
C LEU A 28 2.79 21.20 25.25
N PHE A 29 3.78 22.02 25.56
CA PHE A 29 4.79 22.44 24.59
C PHE A 29 5.63 21.26 24.09
N ILE A 30 6.09 20.40 25.00
CA ILE A 30 6.82 19.17 24.65
C ILE A 30 5.94 18.26 23.79
N MET A 31 4.66 18.10 24.13
CA MET A 31 3.72 17.32 23.32
C MET A 31 3.55 17.89 21.92
N ALA A 32 3.42 19.20 21.78
CA ALA A 32 3.33 19.86 20.48
C ALA A 32 4.59 19.59 19.63
N VAL A 33 5.77 19.67 20.23
CA VAL A 33 7.04 19.35 19.53
C VAL A 33 7.08 17.89 19.09
N ILE A 34 6.68 16.95 19.96
CA ILE A 34 6.62 15.52 19.62
C ILE A 34 5.64 15.28 18.45
N MET A 35 4.48 15.96 18.44
CA MET A 35 3.51 15.84 17.36
C MET A 35 4.06 16.34 16.02
N ILE A 36 4.72 17.50 16.00
CA ILE A 36 5.32 18.06 14.78
C ILE A 36 6.37 17.09 14.22
N PHE A 37 7.25 16.57 15.08
CA PHE A 37 8.28 15.63 14.66
C PHE A 37 7.69 14.31 14.14
N SER A 38 6.69 13.76 14.84
CA SER A 38 6.00 12.54 14.45
C SER A 38 5.30 12.69 13.09
N SER A 39 4.61 13.81 12.86
CA SER A 39 3.90 14.10 11.61
C SER A 39 4.85 14.05 10.41
N HIS A 40 6.02 14.68 10.52
CA HIS A 40 6.98 14.72 9.42
C HIS A 40 7.52 13.32 9.05
N SER A 41 7.69 12.43 10.02
CA SER A 41 8.08 11.04 9.78
C SER A 41 6.96 10.22 9.12
N ILE A 42 5.70 10.49 9.48
CA ILE A 42 4.53 9.86 8.88
C ILE A 42 4.40 10.27 7.41
N ASP A 43 4.59 11.56 7.09
CA ASP A 43 4.50 12.07 5.73
C ASP A 43 5.48 11.37 4.78
N ASN A 44 6.73 11.19 5.20
CA ASN A 44 7.75 10.47 4.43
C ASN A 44 7.34 9.01 4.18
N LYS A 45 6.79 8.33 5.19
CA LYS A 45 6.30 6.96 5.05
C LYS A 45 5.13 6.88 4.07
N ILE A 46 4.22 7.86 4.07
CA ILE A 46 3.08 7.89 3.14
C ILE A 46 3.56 7.97 1.70
N ILE A 47 4.57 8.81 1.42
CA ILE A 47 5.17 8.92 0.09
C ILE A 47 5.77 7.57 -0.34
N SER A 48 6.57 6.93 0.52
CA SER A 48 7.15 5.62 0.21
C SER A 48 6.08 4.54 0.00
N ILE A 49 4.97 4.57 0.74
CA ILE A 49 3.84 3.66 0.55
C ILE A 49 3.18 3.89 -0.82
N ALA A 50 3.05 5.14 -1.26
CA ALA A 50 2.50 5.46 -2.57
C ALA A 50 3.38 4.90 -3.70
N ASP A 51 4.70 5.05 -3.58
CA ASP A 51 5.66 4.52 -4.56
C ASP A 51 5.60 2.98 -4.63
N LEU A 52 5.61 2.31 -3.47
CA LEU A 52 5.46 0.85 -3.39
C LEU A 52 4.13 0.38 -3.99
N LYS A 53 3.04 1.10 -3.74
CA LYS A 53 1.73 0.77 -4.31
C LYS A 53 1.71 0.92 -5.83
N TYR A 54 2.41 1.93 -6.35
CA TYR A 54 2.58 2.09 -7.80
C TYR A 54 3.35 0.89 -8.38
N GLU A 55 4.46 0.50 -7.77
CA GLU A 55 5.25 -0.66 -8.21
C GLU A 55 4.43 -1.96 -8.23
N ILE A 56 3.63 -2.22 -7.18
CA ILE A 56 2.71 -3.37 -7.14
C ILE A 56 1.74 -3.34 -8.33
N SER A 57 1.15 -2.18 -8.63
CA SER A 57 0.20 -2.06 -9.73
C SER A 57 0.82 -2.34 -11.10
N VAL A 58 2.09 -1.95 -11.29
CA VAL A 58 2.85 -2.24 -12.51
C VAL A 58 3.11 -3.74 -12.62
N LEU A 59 3.56 -4.38 -11.54
CA LEU A 59 3.81 -5.83 -11.49
C LEU A 59 2.54 -6.65 -11.77
N GLU A 60 1.40 -6.24 -11.21
CA GLU A 60 0.11 -6.88 -11.46
C GLU A 60 -0.28 -6.79 -12.94
N SER A 61 -0.07 -5.62 -13.57
CA SER A 61 -0.31 -5.44 -15.01
C SER A 61 0.57 -6.37 -15.84
N GLU A 62 1.87 -6.44 -15.55
CA GLU A 62 2.81 -7.32 -16.25
C GLU A 62 2.47 -8.81 -16.07
N PHE A 63 2.03 -9.19 -14.87
CA PHE A 63 1.60 -10.56 -14.59
C PHE A 63 0.35 -10.94 -15.40
N LEU A 64 -0.64 -10.05 -15.48
CA LEU A 64 -1.85 -10.26 -16.27
C LEU A 64 -1.53 -10.40 -17.76
N ASP A 65 -0.67 -9.53 -18.29
CA ASP A 65 -0.24 -9.59 -19.69
C ASP A 65 0.53 -10.88 -20.01
N ASN A 66 1.45 -11.29 -19.13
CA ASN A 66 2.16 -12.55 -19.29
C ASN A 66 1.23 -13.76 -19.22
N ARG A 67 0.30 -13.77 -18.26
CA ARG A 67 -0.72 -14.82 -18.15
C ARG A 67 -1.57 -14.91 -19.41
N LYS A 68 -2.01 -13.78 -19.95
CA LYS A 68 -2.77 -13.70 -21.20
C LYS A 68 -1.96 -14.23 -22.39
N ARG A 69 -0.67 -13.87 -22.46
CA ARG A 69 0.25 -14.38 -23.50
C ARG A 69 0.38 -15.90 -23.45
N VAL A 70 0.62 -16.47 -22.27
CA VAL A 70 0.70 -17.93 -22.09
C VAL A 70 -0.62 -18.62 -22.46
N MET A 71 -1.75 -18.05 -22.04
CA MET A 71 -3.06 -18.58 -22.40
C MET A 71 -3.27 -18.60 -23.91
N ASN A 72 -2.95 -17.49 -24.60
CA ASN A 72 -3.01 -17.41 -26.06
C ASN A 72 -2.11 -18.46 -26.72
N LEU A 73 -0.88 -18.66 -26.24
CA LEU A 73 0.02 -19.69 -26.78
C LEU A 73 -0.52 -21.12 -26.57
N LYS A 74 -1.21 -21.38 -25.45
CA LYS A 74 -1.80 -22.69 -25.14
C LYS A 74 -3.13 -22.94 -25.86
N MET A 75 -3.76 -21.92 -26.45
CA MET A 75 -5.04 -22.10 -27.14
C MET A 75 -4.92 -23.15 -28.24
N GLU A 76 -5.86 -24.10 -28.24
CA GLU A 76 -5.87 -25.21 -29.19
C GLU A 76 -5.89 -24.72 -30.65
N SER A 77 -6.59 -23.62 -30.93
CA SER A 77 -6.60 -22.97 -32.25
C SER A 77 -5.20 -22.51 -32.69
N ASN A 78 -4.44 -21.89 -31.79
CA ASN A 78 -3.07 -21.44 -32.05
C ASN A 78 -2.11 -22.62 -32.17
N VAL A 79 -2.22 -23.62 -31.30
CA VAL A 79 -1.41 -24.83 -31.41
C VAL A 79 -1.72 -25.55 -32.74
N ARG A 80 -2.99 -25.65 -33.13
CA ARG A 80 -3.42 -26.28 -34.39
C ARG A 80 -2.93 -25.53 -35.62
N SER A 81 -2.89 -24.20 -35.61
CA SER A 81 -2.34 -23.42 -36.73
C SER A 81 -0.84 -23.66 -36.91
N PHE A 82 -0.05 -23.60 -35.82
CA PHE A 82 1.39 -23.92 -35.87
C PHE A 82 1.68 -25.38 -36.27
N MET A 83 0.88 -26.32 -35.79
CA MET A 83 1.05 -27.75 -36.13
C MET A 83 0.67 -28.07 -37.59
N LYS A 84 -0.22 -27.27 -38.20
CA LYS A 84 -0.62 -27.40 -39.61
C LYS A 84 0.57 -27.17 -40.55
N GLU A 85 1.41 -26.17 -40.26
CA GLU A 85 2.65 -25.91 -41.03
C GLU A 85 3.62 -27.10 -40.93
N ARG A 86 3.67 -27.76 -39.77
CA ARG A 86 4.48 -28.95 -39.53
C ARG A 86 3.87 -30.25 -40.09
N LYS A 87 2.76 -30.16 -40.84
CA LYS A 87 1.98 -31.30 -41.38
C LYS A 87 1.44 -32.26 -40.31
N ILE A 88 1.41 -31.86 -39.04
CA ILE A 88 0.86 -32.65 -37.94
C ILE A 88 -0.64 -32.37 -37.85
N LYS A 89 -1.46 -33.43 -37.88
CA LYS A 89 -2.93 -33.34 -37.82
C LYS A 89 -3.43 -33.82 -36.47
N SER A 90 -4.49 -33.19 -35.97
CA SER A 90 -5.22 -33.70 -34.80
C SER A 90 -5.90 -35.02 -35.17
N SER A 91 -5.81 -36.02 -34.28
CA SER A 91 -6.49 -37.30 -34.46
C SER A 91 -7.98 -37.13 -34.21
N ILE A 92 -8.82 -37.51 -35.17
CA ILE A 92 -10.27 -37.60 -34.97
C ILE A 92 -10.64 -38.83 -34.12
N ASN A 93 -9.80 -39.86 -34.13
CA ASN A 93 -10.04 -41.09 -33.40
C ASN A 93 -9.29 -41.08 -32.07
N PRO A 94 -9.95 -41.46 -30.95
CA PRO A 94 -9.29 -41.53 -29.65
C PRO A 94 -8.20 -42.61 -29.64
N PRO A 95 -7.09 -42.40 -28.90
CA PRO A 95 -6.02 -43.38 -28.80
C PRO A 95 -6.47 -44.64 -28.06
N LYS A 96 -6.06 -45.81 -28.54
CA LYS A 96 -6.29 -47.09 -27.87
C LYS A 96 -5.16 -47.36 -26.88
N LYS A 97 -5.50 -47.75 -25.64
CA LYS A 97 -4.52 -48.22 -24.65
C LYS A 97 -4.02 -49.60 -25.08
N ILE A 98 -2.73 -49.71 -25.36
CA ILE A 98 -2.08 -51.02 -25.59
C ILE A 98 -1.71 -51.56 -24.20
N ILE A 99 -2.29 -52.70 -23.84
CA ILE A 99 -1.91 -53.46 -22.64
C ILE A 99 -1.03 -54.61 -23.15
N ILE A 100 0.21 -54.65 -22.69
CA ILE A 100 1.14 -55.77 -22.95
C ILE A 100 1.02 -56.68 -21.73
N ASN A 101 0.65 -57.94 -21.96
CA ASN A 101 0.66 -58.99 -20.95
C ASN A 101 2.05 -59.60 -20.81
#